data_AF-A0A1C4CTV2-F1
#
_entry.id   AF-A0A1C4CTV2-F1
#
_cell.length_a   1.000
_cell.length_b   1.000
_cell.length_c   1.000
_cell.angle_alpha   90.00
_cell.angle_beta   90.00
_cell.angle_gamma   90.00
#
_symmetry.space_group_name_H-M   'P 1'
#
loop_
_entity.id
_entity.type
_entity.pdbx_description
1 polymer ?
#
loop_
_entity_poly.entity_id
_entity_poly.type
_entity_poly.pdbx_seq_one_letter_code
_entity_poly.pdbx_strand_id
1 'polypeptide(L)'
;MKYFSYIRHIFYYLLPVIACAQEGYGVKFSDKNRVPENRSALEISGKHPACQRLNAPINLPFINTNNDAGLYYCTQTGELVAVTYYTPDNRVIKIKRYPLLMPVSILQQYHQNRPWWLIPNSMRFTGAILLLLLAGLYLLRRRKIIASPLADTIPPIPTVQEPLITQAVTPAPIAVHNIAINTPAPAATIHLFGPFTILDNTGKDITRLFSPLVKELFLLLLLPNITGHAGITSERLSEILWPNMTPAAAKNNRSVNIAKLRGILEKIGNCSLIKEKGRWQLLFDADSIQIDVQAWQQLPPLDQNNSAHIRFLQRGLFLEGMEYSWLDNYKQEINQQVITQLDAYLHLHAAAALPSTVIDICNCLLHFDALSEEAVLYKCRALVQLHQHASARKLYQHFQEEYQAIYGEKFEREYTQALTGEI
;
A
#
# COMPACT_ATOMS: atom_id res chain seq x y z
N MET A 1 2.47 48.34 6.33
CA MET A 1 1.96 47.76 7.60
C MET A 1 0.99 46.63 7.22
N LYS A 2 1.16 45.41 7.74
CA LYS A 2 0.47 44.87 8.95
C LYS A 2 -1.07 45.07 8.87
N TYR A 3 -1.94 44.04 8.91
CA TYR A 3 -1.79 42.63 9.34
C TYR A 3 -2.50 41.64 8.37
N PHE A 4 -2.07 40.37 8.38
CA PHE A 4 -2.90 39.22 7.96
C PHE A 4 -2.57 38.02 8.86
N SER A 5 -3.58 37.52 9.58
CA SER A 5 -3.55 36.41 10.56
C SER A 5 -4.97 36.28 11.14
N TYR A 6 -5.57 35.12 11.42
CA TYR A 6 -5.37 33.71 11.03
C TYR A 6 -6.66 32.95 11.47
N ILE A 7 -6.82 31.65 11.14
CA ILE A 7 -7.92 30.74 11.60
C ILE A 7 -9.33 31.10 11.01
N ARG A 8 -10.21 30.24 10.47
CA ARG A 8 -10.36 28.78 10.17
C ARG A 8 -11.64 28.19 10.83
N HIS A 9 -12.49 27.57 9.99
CA HIS A 9 -13.54 26.55 10.27
C HIS A 9 -15.03 26.91 10.58
N ILE A 10 -15.90 26.44 9.66
CA ILE A 10 -17.02 25.48 9.85
C ILE A 10 -18.50 25.96 10.06
N PHE A 11 -19.32 25.70 9.02
CA PHE A 11 -20.77 25.36 8.96
C PHE A 11 -21.80 26.37 9.51
N TYR A 12 -23.07 26.45 9.07
CA TYR A 12 -23.99 25.58 8.29
C TYR A 12 -24.71 26.40 7.14
N TYR A 13 -25.70 26.00 6.32
CA TYR A 13 -26.53 24.77 6.13
C TYR A 13 -27.14 24.69 4.69
N LEU A 14 -28.12 23.77 4.48
CA LEU A 14 -29.31 23.76 3.57
C LEU A 14 -29.38 24.77 2.39
N LEU A 15 -29.67 24.39 1.13
CA LEU A 15 -30.54 23.32 0.57
C LEU A 15 -29.99 22.74 -0.78
N PRO A 16 -30.56 21.64 -1.33
CA PRO A 16 -29.94 20.89 -2.44
C PRO A 16 -30.47 21.24 -3.84
N VAL A 17 -29.57 21.35 -4.83
CA VAL A 17 -29.91 21.37 -6.26
C VAL A 17 -28.94 20.49 -7.06
N ILE A 18 -29.51 19.42 -7.63
CA ILE A 18 -29.17 18.72 -8.89
C ILE A 18 -27.70 18.79 -9.37
N ALA A 19 -27.04 17.63 -9.41
CA ALA A 19 -25.75 17.48 -10.09
C ALA A 19 -25.87 17.75 -11.61
N CYS A 20 -25.29 18.86 -12.06
CA CYS A 20 -25.07 19.14 -13.48
C CYS A 20 -23.65 18.70 -13.85
N ALA A 21 -23.54 17.66 -14.68
CA ALA A 21 -22.23 17.19 -15.16
C ALA A 21 -21.73 18.15 -16.25
N GLN A 22 -20.85 19.07 -15.86
CA GLN A 22 -20.16 19.98 -16.79
C GLN A 22 -19.08 19.23 -17.57
N GLU A 23 -18.90 19.63 -18.83
CA GLU A 23 -17.82 19.13 -19.68
C GLU A 23 -16.51 19.83 -19.29
N GLY A 24 -15.42 19.08 -19.23
CA GLY A 24 -14.15 19.55 -18.70
C GLY A 24 -13.02 19.44 -19.71
N TYR A 25 -11.95 20.20 -19.48
CA TYR A 25 -10.71 20.12 -20.25
C TYR A 25 -9.57 19.64 -19.35
N GLY A 26 -8.69 18.79 -19.89
CA GLY A 26 -7.59 18.19 -19.13
C GLY A 26 -6.37 17.90 -20.00
N VAL A 27 -5.28 17.45 -19.37
CA VAL A 27 -4.06 17.02 -20.05
C VAL A 27 -3.92 15.51 -19.90
N LYS A 28 -3.69 14.77 -20.99
CA LYS A 28 -3.32 13.35 -20.88
C LYS A 28 -1.81 13.21 -20.70
N PHE A 29 -1.42 12.47 -19.67
CA PHE A 29 -0.08 11.90 -19.57
C PHE A 29 0.00 10.64 -20.44
N SER A 30 1.09 10.50 -21.19
CA SER A 30 1.51 9.21 -21.74
C SER A 30 2.13 8.40 -20.59
N ASP A 31 2.08 7.07 -20.66
CA ASP A 31 2.51 6.24 -19.52
C ASP A 31 4.03 6.29 -19.25
N LYS A 32 4.40 6.04 -17.99
CA LYS A 32 5.72 6.29 -17.39
C LYS A 32 6.88 5.75 -18.24
N ASN A 33 7.68 6.64 -18.82
CA ASN A 33 8.92 6.28 -19.51
C ASN A 33 10.03 7.33 -19.31
N ARG A 34 11.30 6.90 -19.36
CA ARG A 34 12.49 7.78 -19.30
C ARG A 34 12.77 8.49 -20.64
N VAL A 35 11.73 8.90 -21.35
CA VAL A 35 11.75 9.46 -22.72
C VAL A 35 10.86 10.70 -22.73
N PRO A 36 11.19 11.79 -23.46
CA PRO A 36 10.34 12.99 -23.52
C PRO A 36 8.86 12.68 -23.79
N GLU A 37 8.01 13.07 -22.85
CA GLU A 37 6.57 12.79 -22.91
C GLU A 37 5.89 13.61 -24.00
N ASN A 38 5.02 12.95 -24.76
CA ASN A 38 4.13 13.55 -25.76
C ASN A 38 2.76 13.86 -25.11
N ARG A 39 2.55 15.09 -24.62
CA ARG A 39 1.32 15.49 -23.91
C ARG A 39 0.32 16.20 -24.83
N SER A 40 -0.97 15.89 -24.72
CA SER A 40 -2.02 16.58 -25.49
C SER A 40 -3.21 16.98 -24.63
N ALA A 41 -3.86 18.07 -25.03
CA ALA A 41 -5.14 18.50 -24.47
C ALA A 41 -6.24 17.48 -24.79
N LEU A 42 -7.08 17.22 -23.79
CA LEU A 42 -8.27 16.40 -23.86
C LEU A 42 -9.52 17.24 -23.63
N GLU A 43 -10.55 16.94 -24.42
CA GLU A 43 -11.94 17.20 -24.07
C GLU A 43 -12.50 16.03 -23.26
N ILE A 44 -13.26 16.34 -22.20
CA ILE A 44 -13.86 15.37 -21.27
C ILE A 44 -15.36 15.64 -21.24
N SER A 45 -16.11 14.98 -22.12
CA SER A 45 -17.57 15.09 -22.13
C SER A 45 -18.19 14.49 -20.87
N GLY A 46 -19.10 15.22 -20.24
CA GLY A 46 -19.59 14.96 -18.87
C GLY A 46 -20.49 13.72 -18.70
N LYS A 47 -20.65 12.87 -19.72
CA LYS A 47 -21.67 11.80 -19.73
C LYS A 47 -21.14 10.38 -19.92
N HIS A 48 -19.93 10.19 -20.45
CA HIS A 48 -19.16 8.94 -20.40
C HIS A 48 -17.67 9.28 -20.63
N PRO A 49 -16.71 8.49 -20.08
CA PRO A 49 -15.27 8.80 -20.12
C PRO A 49 -14.62 8.50 -21.48
N ALA A 50 -15.17 9.05 -22.56
CA ALA A 50 -14.57 9.07 -23.89
C ALA A 50 -13.80 10.38 -24.07
N CYS A 51 -12.50 10.38 -23.78
CA CYS A 51 -11.68 11.59 -23.86
C CYS A 51 -11.16 11.83 -25.28
N GLN A 52 -11.60 12.91 -25.94
CA GLN A 52 -11.17 13.25 -27.30
C GLN A 52 -9.90 14.10 -27.29
N ARG A 53 -8.94 13.78 -28.17
CA ARG A 53 -7.65 14.49 -28.29
C ARG A 53 -7.83 15.74 -29.15
N LEU A 54 -7.76 16.92 -28.54
CA LEU A 54 -8.02 18.20 -29.22
C LEU A 54 -6.84 18.73 -30.03
N ASN A 55 -5.61 18.55 -29.52
CA ASN A 55 -4.42 19.20 -30.07
C ASN A 55 -3.22 18.25 -30.19
N ALA A 56 -2.27 18.63 -31.04
CA ALA A 56 -1.01 17.92 -31.27
C ALA A 56 -0.20 17.68 -29.96
N PRO A 57 0.74 16.72 -29.92
CA PRO A 57 1.58 16.51 -28.75
C PRO A 57 2.58 17.65 -28.53
N ILE A 58 2.55 18.22 -27.33
CA ILE A 58 3.63 19.04 -26.77
C ILE A 58 4.69 18.08 -26.24
N ASN A 59 5.89 18.13 -26.83
CA ASN A 59 7.06 17.41 -26.33
C ASN A 59 7.68 18.17 -25.15
N LEU A 60 7.93 17.48 -24.03
CA LEU A 60 8.58 18.05 -22.85
C LEU A 60 9.87 17.29 -22.49
N PRO A 61 11.01 17.99 -22.29
CA PRO A 61 12.25 17.36 -21.88
C PRO A 61 12.19 16.99 -20.39
N PHE A 62 11.95 15.71 -20.10
CA PHE A 62 11.85 15.21 -18.73
C PHE A 62 13.26 15.00 -18.14
N ILE A 63 13.82 16.05 -17.51
CA ILE A 63 15.22 16.04 -17.05
C ILE A 63 15.40 15.49 -15.62
N ASN A 64 14.43 15.69 -14.71
CA ASN A 64 14.47 15.09 -13.36
C ASN A 64 13.09 15.03 -12.69
N THR A 65 13.02 14.49 -11.47
CA THR A 65 11.78 14.20 -10.72
C THR A 65 10.91 15.42 -10.35
N ASN A 66 11.46 16.62 -10.32
CA ASN A 66 10.75 17.86 -9.93
C ASN A 66 10.11 18.59 -11.13
N ASN A 67 9.24 17.90 -11.86
CA ASN A 67 8.52 18.40 -13.03
C ASN A 67 7.00 18.28 -12.85
N ASP A 68 6.26 19.39 -13.00
CA ASP A 68 4.79 19.43 -12.88
C ASP A 68 4.15 20.28 -14.00
N ALA A 69 2.86 20.12 -14.26
CA ALA A 69 2.13 20.92 -15.24
C ALA A 69 0.66 21.15 -14.87
N GLY A 70 0.30 22.43 -14.69
CA GLY A 70 -1.08 22.87 -14.50
C GLY A 70 -1.75 23.33 -15.80
N LEU A 71 -3.07 23.29 -15.83
CA LEU A 71 -3.91 23.79 -16.92
C LEU A 71 -4.73 24.96 -16.39
N TYR A 72 -4.55 26.15 -16.97
CA TYR A 72 -5.10 27.40 -16.45
C TYR A 72 -5.96 28.09 -17.51
N TYR A 73 -7.15 28.54 -17.14
CA TYR A 73 -8.00 29.36 -18.00
C TYR A 73 -7.74 30.85 -17.77
N CYS A 74 -7.39 31.59 -18.82
CA CYS A 74 -7.20 33.03 -18.74
C CYS A 74 -8.51 33.75 -19.06
N THR A 75 -9.21 34.22 -18.02
CA THR A 75 -10.49 34.95 -18.15
C THR A 75 -10.40 36.24 -18.96
N GLN A 76 -9.20 36.79 -19.18
CA GLN A 76 -8.96 38.02 -19.93
C GLN A 76 -8.76 37.78 -21.44
N THR A 77 -8.21 36.63 -21.86
CA THR A 77 -8.01 36.30 -23.29
C THR A 77 -8.99 35.24 -23.79
N GLY A 78 -9.69 34.53 -22.89
CA GLY A 78 -10.53 33.38 -23.22
C GLY A 78 -9.73 32.09 -23.50
N GLU A 79 -8.41 32.12 -23.34
CA GLU A 79 -7.53 31.01 -23.71
C GLU A 79 -7.34 30.03 -22.57
N LEU A 80 -7.26 28.74 -22.93
CA LEU A 80 -6.78 27.70 -22.04
C LEU A 80 -5.26 27.54 -22.25
N VAL A 81 -4.48 27.72 -21.19
CA VAL A 81 -3.01 27.73 -21.23
C VAL A 81 -2.46 26.59 -20.39
N ALA A 82 -1.73 25.67 -21.01
CA ALA A 82 -0.92 24.71 -20.29
C ALA A 82 0.36 25.39 -19.80
N VAL A 83 0.66 25.25 -18.51
CA VAL A 83 1.85 25.84 -17.86
C VAL A 83 2.68 24.72 -17.26
N THR A 84 3.94 24.62 -17.68
CA THR A 84 4.85 23.56 -17.24
C THR A 84 5.97 24.14 -16.39
N TYR A 85 6.24 23.49 -15.25
CA TYR A 85 7.35 23.78 -14.36
C TYR A 85 8.38 22.67 -14.50
N TYR A 86 9.64 23.04 -14.77
CA TYR A 86 10.77 22.13 -14.71
C TYR A 86 11.98 22.82 -14.11
N THR A 87 12.79 22.06 -13.36
CA THR A 87 13.93 22.56 -12.61
C THR A 87 15.16 21.74 -13.00
N PRO A 88 16.06 22.24 -13.87
CA PRO A 88 17.23 21.46 -14.29
C PRO A 88 18.26 21.28 -13.16
N ASP A 89 18.54 22.35 -12.39
CA ASP A 89 19.67 22.42 -11.44
C ASP A 89 19.24 22.86 -10.02
N ASN A 90 18.06 22.44 -9.57
CA ASN A 90 17.44 22.76 -8.26
C ASN A 90 17.31 24.26 -7.85
N ARG A 91 17.77 25.22 -8.66
CA ARG A 91 17.82 26.65 -8.31
C ARG A 91 17.12 27.60 -9.30
N VAL A 92 16.63 27.11 -10.44
CA VAL A 92 15.96 27.94 -11.47
C VAL A 92 14.72 27.24 -12.00
N ILE A 93 13.53 27.80 -11.70
CA ILE A 93 12.25 27.33 -12.25
C ILE A 93 12.06 27.94 -13.64
N LYS A 94 11.98 27.10 -14.69
CA LYS A 94 11.69 27.56 -16.05
C LYS A 94 10.22 27.32 -16.40
N ILE A 95 9.46 28.42 -16.46
CA ILE A 95 8.03 28.41 -16.82
C ILE A 95 7.89 28.51 -18.34
N LYS A 96 7.16 27.58 -18.96
CA LYS A 96 6.69 27.70 -20.35
C LYS A 96 5.16 27.73 -20.39
N ARG A 97 4.61 28.56 -21.27
CA ARG A 97 3.18 28.73 -21.52
C ARG A 97 2.86 28.24 -22.93
N TYR A 98 1.88 27.36 -23.06
CA TYR A 98 1.39 26.84 -24.33
C TYR A 98 -0.10 27.21 -24.47
N PRO A 99 -0.47 28.17 -25.33
CA PRO A 99 -1.88 28.47 -25.60
C PRO A 99 -2.51 27.33 -26.39
N LEU A 100 -3.71 26.91 -26.00
CA LEU A 100 -4.47 25.87 -26.67
C LEU A 100 -5.56 26.52 -27.52
N LEU A 101 -5.44 26.35 -28.85
CA LEU A 101 -6.50 26.68 -29.78
C LEU A 101 -7.73 25.81 -29.49
N MET A 102 -8.88 26.45 -29.28
CA MET A 102 -10.18 25.80 -29.16
C MET A 102 -11.23 26.59 -29.98
N PRO A 103 -12.16 25.92 -30.68
CA PRO A 103 -13.31 26.60 -31.27
C PRO A 103 -14.28 27.06 -30.17
N VAL A 104 -14.76 28.30 -30.24
CA VAL A 104 -15.67 28.86 -29.23
C VAL A 104 -17.13 28.50 -29.57
N SER A 105 -17.58 27.32 -29.14
CA SER A 105 -18.98 26.90 -29.22
C SER A 105 -19.65 26.95 -27.84
N ILE A 106 -20.63 27.86 -27.70
CA ILE A 106 -21.41 28.05 -26.47
C ILE A 106 -22.29 26.83 -26.20
N LEU A 107 -22.41 26.44 -24.92
CA LEU A 107 -23.16 25.28 -24.42
C LEU A 107 -24.58 25.16 -25.02
N GLN A 108 -24.74 24.27 -26.00
CA GLN A 108 -26.06 23.99 -26.60
C GLN A 108 -26.80 22.93 -25.77
N GLN A 109 -28.08 23.17 -25.50
CA GLN A 109 -28.81 22.48 -24.43
C GLN A 109 -29.24 21.06 -24.83
N TYR A 110 -28.39 20.06 -24.53
CA TYR A 110 -28.53 18.69 -25.00
C TYR A 110 -29.77 17.96 -24.42
N HIS A 111 -30.85 17.89 -25.22
CA HIS A 111 -31.98 17.00 -24.97
C HIS A 111 -31.56 15.52 -25.10
N GLN A 112 -31.78 14.73 -24.05
CA GLN A 112 -31.39 13.32 -24.01
C GLN A 112 -32.58 12.42 -23.73
N ASN A 113 -32.78 11.41 -24.58
CA ASN A 113 -33.80 10.38 -24.40
C ASN A 113 -33.60 9.67 -23.05
N ARG A 114 -34.66 9.60 -22.23
CA ARG A 114 -34.60 9.01 -20.89
C ARG A 114 -34.74 7.48 -20.95
N PRO A 115 -33.75 6.70 -20.45
CA PRO A 115 -33.90 5.26 -20.32
C PRO A 115 -34.80 4.86 -19.14
N TRP A 116 -35.45 3.70 -19.26
CA TRP A 116 -36.51 3.21 -18.36
C TRP A 116 -36.06 2.97 -16.90
N TRP A 117 -34.76 2.79 -16.64
CA TRP A 117 -34.25 2.61 -15.27
C TRP A 117 -34.20 3.89 -14.42
N LEU A 118 -34.54 5.06 -14.99
CA LEU A 118 -34.67 6.34 -14.27
C LEU A 118 -36.12 6.69 -13.86
N ILE A 119 -37.05 5.74 -13.96
CA ILE A 119 -38.41 5.89 -13.40
C ILE A 119 -38.32 6.07 -11.86
N PRO A 120 -38.95 7.12 -11.28
CA PRO A 120 -38.91 7.36 -9.84
C PRO A 120 -39.43 6.17 -9.02
N ASN A 121 -38.86 5.95 -7.83
CA ASN A 121 -39.23 4.80 -6.99
C ASN A 121 -40.72 4.80 -6.60
N SER A 122 -41.37 5.96 -6.49
CA SER A 122 -42.82 6.08 -6.30
C SER A 122 -43.63 5.38 -7.39
N MET A 123 -43.24 5.54 -8.67
CA MET A 123 -43.88 4.86 -9.80
C MET A 123 -43.63 3.34 -9.80
N ARG A 124 -42.47 2.89 -9.28
CA ARG A 124 -42.19 1.46 -9.09
C ARG A 124 -43.10 0.84 -8.03
N PHE A 125 -43.28 1.53 -6.90
CA PHE A 125 -44.18 1.06 -5.84
C PHE A 125 -45.64 1.06 -6.29
N THR A 126 -46.13 2.09 -7.01
CA THR A 126 -47.50 2.07 -7.55
C THR A 126 -47.71 0.96 -8.58
N GLY A 127 -46.70 0.65 -9.41
CA GLY A 127 -46.76 -0.48 -10.35
C GLY A 127 -46.83 -1.85 -9.63
N ALA A 128 -46.05 -2.03 -8.57
CA ALA A 128 -46.09 -3.24 -7.75
C ALA A 128 -47.44 -3.39 -7.01
N ILE A 129 -47.99 -2.30 -6.46
CA ILE A 129 -49.30 -2.29 -5.81
C ILE A 129 -50.42 -2.62 -6.81
N LEU A 130 -50.36 -2.08 -8.04
CA LEU A 130 -51.32 -2.39 -9.10
C LEU A 130 -51.26 -3.87 -9.50
N LEU A 131 -50.06 -4.46 -9.63
CA LEU A 131 -49.88 -5.89 -9.88
C LEU A 131 -50.45 -6.77 -8.76
N LEU A 132 -50.23 -6.39 -7.49
CA LEU A 132 -50.80 -7.09 -6.33
C LEU A 132 -52.33 -7.00 -6.29
N LEU A 133 -52.92 -5.84 -6.63
CA LEU A 133 -54.38 -5.67 -6.76
C LEU A 133 -54.97 -6.52 -7.89
N LEU A 134 -54.29 -6.58 -9.05
CA LEU A 134 -54.70 -7.42 -10.17
C LEU A 134 -54.59 -8.92 -9.84
N ALA A 135 -53.53 -9.34 -9.16
CA ALA A 135 -53.37 -10.71 -8.67
C ALA A 135 -54.44 -11.07 -7.63
N GLY A 136 -54.75 -10.16 -6.69
CA GLY A 136 -55.84 -10.31 -5.73
C GLY A 136 -57.20 -10.47 -6.41
N LEU A 137 -57.52 -9.62 -7.39
CA LEU A 137 -58.74 -9.73 -8.20
C LEU A 137 -58.81 -11.04 -9.00
N TYR A 138 -57.69 -11.53 -9.53
CA TYR A 138 -57.63 -12.82 -10.21
C TYR A 138 -57.91 -14.01 -9.26
N LEU A 139 -57.31 -14.00 -8.06
CA LEU A 139 -57.56 -15.02 -7.04
C LEU A 139 -59.00 -14.97 -6.49
N LEU A 140 -59.56 -13.78 -6.30
CA LEU A 140 -60.97 -13.60 -5.92
C LEU A 140 -61.93 -14.05 -7.03
N ARG A 141 -61.58 -13.86 -8.31
CA ARG A 141 -62.35 -14.44 -9.44
C ARG A 141 -62.27 -15.97 -9.44
N ARG A 142 -61.10 -16.58 -9.22
CA ARG A 142 -61.00 -18.05 -9.05
C ARG A 142 -61.83 -18.57 -7.87
N ARG A 143 -61.88 -17.85 -6.75
CA ARG A 143 -62.74 -18.20 -5.60
C ARG A 143 -64.25 -18.10 -5.88
N LYS A 144 -64.70 -17.40 -6.93
CA LYS A 144 -66.10 -17.40 -7.37
C LYS A 144 -66.48 -18.52 -8.36
N ILE A 145 -65.53 -19.37 -8.76
CA ILE A 145 -65.76 -20.47 -9.71
C ILE A 145 -65.97 -21.82 -8.98
N ILE A 146 -65.70 -21.90 -7.67
CA ILE A 146 -65.90 -23.11 -6.86
C ILE A 146 -66.87 -22.77 -5.71
N ALA A 147 -68.16 -22.96 -5.94
CA ALA A 147 -69.22 -22.63 -4.98
C ALA A 147 -70.45 -23.57 -5.06
N SER A 148 -70.20 -24.88 -4.85
CA SER A 148 -71.23 -25.90 -4.49
C SER A 148 -72.28 -26.25 -5.57
N PRO A 149 -73.12 -27.32 -5.40
CA PRO A 149 -73.23 -28.24 -4.25
C PRO A 149 -73.14 -29.77 -4.56
N LEU A 150 -72.74 -30.50 -3.52
CA LEU A 150 -73.26 -31.79 -2.98
C LEU A 150 -73.91 -32.86 -3.89
N ALA A 151 -73.39 -34.09 -3.78
CA ALA A 151 -74.17 -35.34 -3.68
C ALA A 151 -73.32 -36.41 -2.94
N ASP A 152 -73.96 -37.31 -2.19
CA ASP A 152 -73.30 -38.23 -1.25
C ASP A 152 -72.84 -39.58 -1.86
N THR A 153 -71.75 -40.17 -1.33
CA THR A 153 -71.74 -41.59 -0.91
C THR A 153 -70.52 -41.96 -0.03
N ILE A 154 -70.77 -42.90 0.88
CA ILE A 154 -69.89 -43.65 1.83
C ILE A 154 -70.29 -45.13 1.64
N PRO A 155 -69.47 -46.22 1.81
CA PRO A 155 -68.27 -46.46 2.65
C PRO A 155 -67.14 -47.24 1.90
N PRO A 156 -66.21 -48.06 2.51
CA PRO A 156 -65.57 -48.06 3.85
C PRO A 156 -64.01 -48.08 3.81
N ILE A 157 -63.39 -48.12 5.00
CA ILE A 157 -61.95 -48.40 5.25
C ILE A 157 -61.75 -49.88 5.62
N PRO A 158 -60.78 -50.60 5.03
CA PRO A 158 -59.59 -51.08 5.78
C PRO A 158 -58.28 -51.15 4.93
N THR A 159 -57.07 -51.49 5.41
CA THR A 159 -56.33 -51.36 6.70
C THR A 159 -54.94 -52.03 6.47
N VAL A 160 -53.83 -51.32 6.73
CA VAL A 160 -52.44 -51.84 6.96
C VAL A 160 -51.77 -52.73 5.89
N GLN A 161 -50.55 -52.36 5.46
CA GLN A 161 -49.33 -53.22 5.56
C GLN A 161 -48.05 -52.49 5.12
N GLU A 162 -46.95 -52.77 5.82
CA GLU A 162 -45.56 -52.46 5.45
C GLU A 162 -44.80 -53.79 5.38
N PRO A 163 -43.95 -54.00 4.36
CA PRO A 163 -42.69 -54.71 4.63
C PRO A 163 -41.48 -54.25 3.78
N LEU A 164 -40.48 -53.67 4.45
CA LEU A 164 -39.15 -54.27 4.75
C LEU A 164 -38.30 -54.99 3.65
N ILE A 165 -36.97 -54.81 3.77
CA ILE A 165 -35.82 -55.55 3.15
C ILE A 165 -35.69 -55.32 1.60
N THR A 166 -34.51 -55.03 1.00
CA THR A 166 -33.29 -55.85 1.02
C THR A 166 -31.99 -55.10 0.68
N GLN A 167 -30.88 -55.52 1.30
CA GLN A 167 -29.52 -55.01 1.07
C GLN A 167 -28.82 -55.72 -0.11
N ALA A 168 -27.87 -55.03 -0.76
CA ALA A 168 -26.85 -55.63 -1.62
C ALA A 168 -25.47 -55.11 -1.20
N VAL A 169 -24.42 -55.93 -1.35
CA VAL A 169 -23.16 -55.78 -0.58
C VAL A 169 -21.92 -55.87 -1.48
N THR A 170 -20.89 -55.05 -1.17
CA THR A 170 -19.48 -55.09 -1.68
C THR A 170 -19.23 -54.86 -3.19
N PRO A 171 -17.98 -54.57 -3.62
CA PRO A 171 -16.75 -54.29 -2.83
C PRO A 171 -16.15 -52.90 -3.09
N ALA A 172 -15.14 -52.53 -2.29
CA ALA A 172 -14.34 -51.30 -2.46
C ALA A 172 -12.90 -51.61 -2.90
N PRO A 173 -12.24 -50.73 -3.68
CA PRO A 173 -10.81 -50.81 -3.95
C PRO A 173 -9.97 -49.95 -2.98
N ILE A 174 -9.11 -50.63 -2.21
CA ILE A 174 -7.76 -50.23 -1.77
C ILE A 174 -7.51 -48.71 -1.61
N ALA A 175 -7.50 -48.23 -0.37
CA ALA A 175 -6.93 -46.92 -0.03
C ALA A 175 -5.38 -46.99 -0.03
N VAL A 176 -4.74 -46.27 -0.94
CA VAL A 176 -3.28 -46.06 -0.88
C VAL A 176 -2.98 -45.08 0.25
N HIS A 177 -2.37 -45.56 1.32
CA HIS A 177 -1.96 -44.72 2.45
C HIS A 177 -0.69 -43.93 2.08
N ASN A 178 -0.86 -42.84 1.33
CA ASN A 178 0.17 -41.83 1.18
C ASN A 178 0.46 -41.25 2.56
N ILE A 179 1.57 -41.68 3.18
CA ILE A 179 2.17 -40.99 4.31
C ILE A 179 2.60 -39.61 3.78
N ALA A 180 1.74 -38.62 3.95
CA ALA A 180 2.11 -37.23 3.77
C ALA A 180 3.21 -36.94 4.80
N ILE A 181 4.45 -36.79 4.31
CA ILE A 181 5.52 -36.20 5.08
C ILE A 181 5.01 -34.82 5.50
N ASN A 182 4.93 -34.56 6.81
CA ASN A 182 4.61 -33.24 7.36
C ASN A 182 5.80 -32.29 7.12
N THR A 183 6.07 -31.99 5.85
CA THR A 183 6.74 -30.76 5.45
C THR A 183 5.87 -29.62 5.98
N PRO A 184 6.38 -28.72 6.83
CA PRO A 184 5.58 -27.60 7.30
C PRO A 184 5.07 -26.82 6.09
N ALA A 185 3.79 -26.43 6.12
CA ALA A 185 3.22 -25.64 5.04
C ALA A 185 4.04 -24.35 4.90
N PRO A 186 4.51 -23.98 3.68
CA PRO A 186 5.38 -22.83 3.50
C PRO A 186 4.74 -21.56 4.07
N ALA A 187 5.42 -20.98 5.07
CA ALA A 187 4.94 -19.77 5.73
C ALA A 187 4.91 -18.58 4.74
N ALA A 188 3.95 -17.69 4.92
CA ALA A 188 3.99 -16.38 4.26
C ALA A 188 5.06 -15.50 4.90
N THR A 189 5.72 -14.65 4.12
CA THR A 189 6.85 -13.85 4.59
C THR A 189 6.56 -12.36 4.45
N ILE A 190 6.62 -11.64 5.57
CA ILE A 190 6.57 -10.19 5.63
C ILE A 190 8.01 -9.69 5.74
N HIS A 191 8.42 -8.90 4.74
CA HIS A 191 9.71 -8.24 4.72
C HIS A 191 9.59 -6.78 5.11
N LEU A 192 10.34 -6.41 6.14
CA LEU A 192 10.51 -5.06 6.66
C LEU A 192 11.95 -4.56 6.49
N PHE A 193 12.94 -5.43 6.25
CA PHE A 193 14.27 -5.01 5.79
C PHE A 193 14.31 -4.83 4.26
N GLY A 194 14.85 -3.70 3.83
CA GLY A 194 14.73 -3.18 2.47
C GLY A 194 13.30 -2.69 2.15
N PRO A 195 12.93 -2.62 0.86
CA PRO A 195 11.58 -2.26 0.44
C PRO A 195 10.53 -3.24 0.98
N PHE A 196 9.51 -2.70 1.68
CA PHE A 196 8.40 -3.49 2.22
C PHE A 196 7.79 -4.41 1.17
N THR A 197 7.86 -5.71 1.43
CA THR A 197 7.40 -6.76 0.52
C THR A 197 6.64 -7.81 1.32
N ILE A 198 5.52 -8.32 0.80
CA ILE A 198 4.81 -9.45 1.40
C ILE A 198 4.67 -10.54 0.34
N LEU A 199 5.22 -11.71 0.68
CA LEU A 199 5.04 -12.95 -0.06
C LEU A 199 3.93 -13.76 0.62
N ASP A 200 2.97 -14.27 -0.16
CA ASP A 200 1.99 -15.23 0.35
C ASP A 200 2.64 -16.60 0.63
N ASN A 201 1.87 -17.55 1.16
CA ASN A 201 2.32 -18.91 1.45
C ASN A 201 2.74 -19.72 0.21
N THR A 202 2.56 -19.20 -1.01
CA THR A 202 3.12 -19.77 -2.25
C THR A 202 4.43 -19.11 -2.69
N GLY A 203 4.98 -18.21 -1.88
CA GLY A 203 6.19 -17.43 -2.17
C GLY A 203 5.95 -16.26 -3.14
N LYS A 204 4.69 -15.89 -3.40
CA LYS A 204 4.30 -14.94 -4.45
C LYS A 204 4.04 -13.55 -3.87
N ASP A 205 4.58 -12.54 -4.55
CA ASP A 205 4.39 -11.14 -4.17
C ASP A 205 2.91 -10.70 -4.25
N ILE A 206 2.37 -10.36 -3.08
CA ILE A 206 1.03 -9.79 -2.87
C ILE A 206 1.08 -8.38 -2.27
N THR A 207 2.27 -7.76 -2.18
CA THR A 207 2.49 -6.38 -1.70
C THR A 207 1.57 -5.37 -2.38
N ARG A 208 1.30 -5.58 -3.68
CA ARG A 208 0.38 -4.75 -4.50
C ARG A 208 -1.09 -4.75 -4.04
N LEU A 209 -1.50 -5.65 -3.14
CA LEU A 209 -2.82 -5.61 -2.51
C LEU A 209 -2.91 -4.50 -1.44
N PHE A 210 -1.77 -4.13 -0.84
CA PHE A 210 -1.67 -3.06 0.15
C PHE A 210 -1.54 -1.70 -0.55
N SER A 211 -2.69 -1.11 -0.90
CA SER A 211 -2.77 0.30 -1.31
C SER A 211 -2.22 1.21 -0.20
N PRO A 212 -1.73 2.44 -0.49
CA PRO A 212 -0.96 3.23 0.47
C PRO A 212 -1.60 3.37 1.86
N LEU A 213 -2.89 3.73 1.92
CA LEU A 213 -3.65 3.84 3.18
C LEU A 213 -3.83 2.50 3.92
N VAL A 214 -3.95 1.38 3.19
CA VAL A 214 -4.08 0.04 3.77
C VAL A 214 -2.72 -0.47 4.24
N LYS A 215 -1.64 -0.10 3.55
CA LYS A 215 -0.25 -0.36 3.97
C LYS A 215 0.09 0.39 5.25
N GLU A 216 -0.22 1.69 5.31
CA GLU A 216 -0.03 2.52 6.51
C GLU A 216 -0.83 1.99 7.70
N LEU A 217 -2.12 1.68 7.49
CA LEU A 217 -2.97 1.03 8.49
C LEU A 217 -2.38 -0.31 8.97
N PHE A 218 -1.87 -1.14 8.07
CA PHE A 218 -1.26 -2.42 8.42
C PHE A 218 0.01 -2.24 9.26
N LEU A 219 0.91 -1.31 8.91
CA LEU A 219 2.12 -1.04 9.67
C LEU A 219 1.81 -0.47 11.07
N LEU A 220 0.83 0.44 11.19
CA LEU A 220 0.32 0.93 12.48
C LEU A 220 -0.26 -0.17 13.38
N LEU A 221 -0.69 -1.29 12.79
CA LEU A 221 -1.23 -2.46 13.48
C LEU A 221 -0.18 -3.54 13.75
N LEU A 222 0.84 -3.67 12.90
CA LEU A 222 1.92 -4.66 12.96
C LEU A 222 3.06 -4.23 13.89
N LEU A 223 3.59 -3.01 13.71
CA LEU A 223 4.84 -2.58 14.34
C LEU A 223 4.79 -2.57 15.89
N PRO A 224 3.66 -2.23 16.55
CA PRO A 224 3.55 -2.37 17.99
C PRO A 224 3.84 -3.79 18.51
N ASN A 225 3.46 -4.85 17.79
CA ASN A 225 3.72 -6.23 18.22
C ASN A 225 5.18 -6.66 18.00
N ILE A 226 5.96 -5.89 17.23
CA ILE A 226 7.40 -6.11 17.03
C ILE A 226 8.20 -5.45 18.17
N THR A 227 7.89 -4.20 18.52
CA THR A 227 8.56 -3.48 19.62
C THR A 227 7.95 -3.74 21.01
N GLY A 228 7.17 -4.82 21.17
CA GLY A 228 6.56 -5.23 22.44
C GLY A 228 5.52 -4.25 23.01
N HIS A 229 5.04 -3.30 22.21
CA HIS A 229 4.02 -2.33 22.60
C HIS A 229 2.61 -2.94 22.53
N ALA A 230 1.69 -2.49 23.41
CA ALA A 230 0.36 -3.08 23.58
C ALA A 230 -0.66 -2.81 22.44
N GLY A 231 -0.25 -2.74 21.17
CA GLY A 231 -1.12 -2.37 20.04
C GLY A 231 -1.44 -0.88 19.99
N ILE A 232 -2.47 -0.47 19.23
CA ILE A 232 -2.81 0.95 18.97
C ILE A 232 -4.29 1.27 19.23
N THR A 233 -4.62 2.43 19.80
CA THR A 233 -6.02 2.81 20.06
C THR A 233 -6.78 3.11 18.76
N SER A 234 -8.11 3.00 18.80
CA SER A 234 -8.96 3.35 17.66
C SER A 234 -8.89 4.84 17.31
N GLU A 235 -8.69 5.64 18.35
CA GLU A 235 -8.63 7.08 18.37
C GLU A 235 -7.32 7.53 17.72
N ARG A 236 -6.18 6.95 18.12
CA ARG A 236 -4.87 7.22 17.53
C ARG A 236 -4.78 6.80 16.06
N LEU A 237 -5.38 5.68 15.67
CA LEU A 237 -5.53 5.31 14.26
C LEU A 237 -6.30 6.36 13.45
N SER A 238 -7.30 7.02 14.06
CA SER A 238 -8.08 8.06 13.40
C SER A 238 -7.38 9.42 13.37
N GLU A 239 -6.60 9.76 14.40
CA GLU A 239 -5.71 10.93 14.40
C GLU A 239 -4.66 10.85 13.29
N ILE A 240 -4.04 9.69 13.09
CA ILE A 240 -2.97 9.51 12.10
C ILE A 240 -3.54 9.45 10.67
N LEU A 241 -4.49 8.54 10.42
CA LEU A 241 -4.96 8.25 9.05
C LEU A 241 -6.05 9.21 8.55
N TRP A 242 -6.80 9.86 9.45
CA TRP A 242 -7.94 10.73 9.10
C TRP A 242 -8.02 12.02 9.95
N PRO A 243 -6.92 12.78 10.18
CA PRO A 243 -6.86 13.93 11.10
C PRO A 243 -7.87 15.04 10.80
N ASN A 244 -8.29 15.18 9.54
CA ASN A 244 -9.22 16.22 9.09
C ASN A 244 -10.69 15.74 8.98
N MET A 245 -11.02 14.55 9.49
CA MET A 245 -12.39 14.00 9.47
C MET A 245 -13.10 14.12 10.81
N THR A 246 -14.43 14.22 10.78
CA THR A 246 -15.23 14.11 12.00
C THR A 246 -15.12 12.69 12.60
N PRO A 247 -15.29 12.49 13.92
CA PRO A 247 -15.16 11.18 14.54
C PRO A 247 -16.07 10.10 13.92
N ALA A 248 -17.26 10.48 13.44
CA ALA A 248 -18.17 9.58 12.73
C ALA A 248 -17.64 9.16 11.35
N ALA A 249 -17.11 10.12 10.56
CA ALA A 249 -16.52 9.84 9.26
C ALA A 249 -15.21 9.03 9.38
N ALA A 250 -14.36 9.35 10.35
CA ALA A 250 -13.14 8.60 10.65
C ALA A 250 -13.46 7.17 11.12
N LYS A 251 -14.48 6.99 11.99
CA LYS A 251 -14.97 5.66 12.40
C LYS A 251 -15.43 4.82 11.20
N ASN A 252 -16.18 5.41 10.26
CA ASN A 252 -16.65 4.70 9.07
C ASN A 252 -15.48 4.29 8.15
N ASN A 253 -14.56 5.22 7.85
CA ASN A 253 -13.37 4.93 7.05
C ASN A 253 -12.48 3.87 7.70
N ARG A 254 -12.33 3.88 9.03
CA ARG A 254 -11.61 2.84 9.78
C ARG A 254 -12.28 1.48 9.62
N SER A 255 -13.60 1.37 9.80
CA SER A 255 -14.33 0.11 9.59
C SER A 255 -14.15 -0.45 8.18
N VAL A 256 -14.27 0.40 7.15
CA VAL A 256 -14.12 -0.01 5.74
C VAL A 256 -12.69 -0.48 5.44
N ASN A 257 -11.66 0.20 5.93
CA ASN A 257 -10.28 -0.19 5.63
C ASN A 257 -9.78 -1.36 6.51
N ILE A 258 -10.31 -1.54 7.74
CA ILE A 258 -10.12 -2.78 8.52
C ILE A 258 -10.76 -3.99 7.80
N ALA A 259 -11.95 -3.83 7.21
CA ALA A 259 -12.59 -4.90 6.43
C ALA A 259 -11.79 -5.27 5.18
N LYS A 260 -11.27 -4.27 4.44
CA LYS A 260 -10.34 -4.52 3.31
C LYS A 260 -9.07 -5.24 3.76
N LEU A 261 -8.48 -4.83 4.88
CA LEU A 261 -7.26 -5.41 5.40
C LEU A 261 -7.47 -6.89 5.80
N ARG A 262 -8.58 -7.24 6.45
CA ARG A 262 -8.93 -8.64 6.75
C ARG A 262 -8.97 -9.52 5.48
N GLY A 263 -9.64 -9.06 4.42
CA GLY A 263 -9.64 -9.74 3.10
C GLY A 263 -8.30 -9.78 2.34
N ILE A 264 -7.23 -9.23 2.92
CA ILE A 264 -5.84 -9.39 2.48
C ILE A 264 -5.08 -10.32 3.44
N LEU A 265 -5.28 -10.18 4.77
CA LEU A 265 -4.72 -11.08 5.79
C LEU A 265 -5.16 -12.53 5.59
N GLU A 266 -6.42 -12.75 5.18
CA GLU A 266 -6.98 -14.05 4.77
C GLU A 266 -6.21 -14.75 3.63
N LYS A 267 -5.34 -14.02 2.90
CA LYS A 267 -4.47 -14.55 1.83
C LYS A 267 -3.02 -14.73 2.26
N ILE A 268 -2.66 -14.20 3.42
CA ILE A 268 -1.33 -14.33 4.02
C ILE A 268 -1.31 -15.61 4.87
N GLY A 269 -2.32 -15.84 5.71
CA GLY A 269 -2.43 -17.06 6.51
C GLY A 269 -3.23 -16.87 7.79
N ASN A 270 -2.80 -17.52 8.87
CA ASN A 270 -3.44 -17.49 10.19
C ASN A 270 -3.16 -16.15 10.91
N CYS A 271 -3.73 -15.06 10.38
CA CYS A 271 -3.63 -13.72 10.96
C CYS A 271 -5.02 -13.15 11.31
N SER A 272 -5.15 -12.58 12.50
CA SER A 272 -6.41 -11.98 12.97
C SER A 272 -6.20 -10.59 13.61
N LEU A 273 -7.17 -9.71 13.34
CA LEU A 273 -7.22 -8.37 13.90
C LEU A 273 -8.23 -8.31 15.04
N ILE A 274 -7.72 -8.37 16.27
CA ILE A 274 -8.52 -8.26 17.51
C ILE A 274 -8.54 -6.81 18.03
N LYS A 275 -9.46 -6.53 18.95
CA LYS A 275 -9.47 -5.27 19.71
C LYS A 275 -9.69 -5.56 21.20
N GLU A 276 -8.63 -5.67 21.97
CA GLU A 276 -8.66 -5.90 23.42
C GLU A 276 -8.43 -4.58 24.19
N LYS A 277 -9.11 -4.38 25.32
CA LYS A 277 -8.91 -3.21 26.22
C LYS A 277 -8.86 -1.85 25.49
N GLY A 278 -9.62 -1.70 24.40
CA GLY A 278 -9.65 -0.48 23.57
C GLY A 278 -8.58 -0.37 22.48
N ARG A 279 -7.57 -1.24 22.46
CA ARG A 279 -6.44 -1.24 21.53
C ARG A 279 -6.59 -2.34 20.47
N TRP A 280 -6.25 -2.03 19.23
CA TRP A 280 -6.12 -3.00 18.15
C TRP A 280 -4.77 -3.69 18.23
N GLN A 281 -4.77 -5.00 18.02
CA GLN A 281 -3.57 -5.84 17.98
C GLN A 281 -3.67 -6.78 16.77
N LEU A 282 -2.51 -7.14 16.21
CA LEU A 282 -2.39 -8.05 15.08
C LEU A 282 -1.84 -9.37 15.60
N LEU A 283 -2.69 -10.37 15.78
CA LEU A 283 -2.26 -11.72 16.12
C LEU A 283 -1.92 -12.48 14.85
N PHE A 284 -0.80 -13.18 14.85
CA PHE A 284 -0.38 -14.09 13.80
C PHE A 284 0.26 -15.31 14.44
N ASP A 285 0.04 -16.46 13.81
CA ASP A 285 0.70 -17.72 14.15
C ASP A 285 2.08 -17.75 13.48
N ALA A 286 3.14 -17.85 14.29
CA ALA A 286 4.53 -17.74 13.85
C ALA A 286 4.98 -18.89 12.94
N ASP A 287 4.35 -20.07 13.05
CA ASP A 287 4.61 -21.19 12.14
C ASP A 287 4.01 -20.93 10.74
N SER A 288 3.03 -20.02 10.65
CA SER A 288 2.34 -19.65 9.40
C SER A 288 2.84 -18.36 8.75
N ILE A 289 3.39 -17.43 9.54
CA ILE A 289 3.79 -16.09 9.10
C ILE A 289 5.14 -15.72 9.72
N GLN A 290 6.13 -15.52 8.86
CA GLN A 290 7.48 -15.11 9.22
C GLN A 290 7.67 -13.61 8.96
N ILE A 291 8.16 -12.86 9.96
CA ILE A 291 8.50 -11.44 9.85
C ILE A 291 10.01 -11.31 10.01
N ASP A 292 10.69 -10.77 8.99
CA ASP A 292 12.16 -10.83 8.92
C ASP A 292 12.88 -10.10 10.07
N VAL A 293 12.36 -8.96 10.54
CA VAL A 293 12.89 -8.25 11.72
C VAL A 293 12.76 -9.07 13.00
N GLN A 294 11.64 -9.78 13.20
CA GLN A 294 11.47 -10.64 14.38
C GLN A 294 12.36 -11.88 14.30
N ALA A 295 12.48 -12.48 13.11
CA ALA A 295 13.39 -13.60 12.88
C ALA A 295 14.87 -13.19 13.06
N TRP A 296 15.24 -11.95 12.72
CA TRP A 296 16.55 -11.37 12.98
C TRP A 296 16.79 -11.10 14.48
N GLN A 297 15.81 -10.53 15.20
CA GLN A 297 15.87 -10.32 16.65
C GLN A 297 15.94 -11.62 17.47
N GLN A 298 15.59 -12.76 16.88
CA GLN A 298 15.64 -14.10 17.49
C GLN A 298 16.90 -14.91 17.14
N LEU A 299 17.85 -14.34 16.37
CA LEU A 299 19.10 -15.03 16.06
C LEU A 299 20.00 -15.18 17.30
N PRO A 300 20.87 -16.22 17.34
CA PRO A 300 22.02 -16.25 18.25
C PRO A 300 22.91 -15.01 18.04
N PRO A 301 23.73 -14.62 19.02
CA PRO A 301 24.65 -13.49 18.92
C PRO A 301 25.45 -13.41 17.61
N LEU A 302 25.72 -12.18 17.15
CA LEU A 302 26.29 -11.88 15.84
C LEU A 302 27.66 -12.55 15.60
N ASP A 303 28.45 -12.76 16.65
CA ASP A 303 29.71 -13.50 16.63
C ASP A 303 29.54 -15.00 16.34
N GLN A 304 28.40 -15.57 16.72
CA GLN A 304 28.07 -17.00 16.59
C GLN A 304 27.37 -17.31 15.26
N ASN A 305 26.66 -16.35 14.66
CA ASN A 305 25.89 -16.56 13.43
C ASN A 305 25.85 -15.37 12.46
N ASN A 306 27.00 -14.70 12.26
CA ASN A 306 27.15 -13.55 11.35
C ASN A 306 26.42 -13.70 9.99
N SER A 307 26.54 -14.86 9.34
CA SER A 307 25.93 -15.13 8.03
C SER A 307 24.40 -14.98 8.04
N ALA A 308 23.71 -15.30 9.14
CA ALA A 308 22.26 -15.15 9.25
C ALA A 308 21.85 -13.69 9.43
N HIS A 309 22.59 -12.89 10.20
CA HIS A 309 22.34 -11.45 10.34
C HIS A 309 22.59 -10.73 9.01
N ILE A 310 23.76 -10.95 8.40
CA ILE A 310 24.13 -10.38 7.09
C ILE A 310 23.03 -10.67 6.05
N ARG A 311 22.52 -11.91 6.01
CA ARG A 311 21.45 -12.31 5.07
C ARG A 311 20.16 -11.47 5.19
N PHE A 312 19.81 -11.00 6.38
CA PHE A 312 18.68 -10.09 6.59
C PHE A 312 19.07 -8.64 6.30
N LEU A 313 20.18 -8.15 6.87
CA LEU A 313 20.56 -6.73 6.83
C LEU A 313 21.03 -6.26 5.45
N GLN A 314 21.61 -7.14 4.64
CA GLN A 314 21.98 -6.83 3.25
C GLN A 314 20.79 -6.47 2.34
N ARG A 315 19.54 -6.72 2.78
CA ARG A 315 18.34 -6.38 2.02
C ARG A 315 18.09 -4.87 1.91
N GLY A 316 18.67 -4.06 2.81
CA GLY A 316 18.46 -2.62 2.89
C GLY A 316 17.85 -2.17 4.20
N LEU A 317 17.58 -0.86 4.30
CA LEU A 317 17.10 -0.18 5.50
C LEU A 317 15.74 -0.70 5.99
N PHE A 318 15.45 -0.52 7.27
CA PHE A 318 14.12 -0.82 7.81
C PHE A 318 13.04 0.08 7.17
N LEU A 319 12.09 -0.56 6.48
CA LEU A 319 11.01 0.07 5.71
C LEU A 319 11.52 1.14 4.73
N GLU A 320 12.50 0.74 3.92
CA GLU A 320 13.18 1.60 2.95
C GLU A 320 12.19 2.32 2.00
N GLY A 321 12.37 3.63 1.86
CA GLY A 321 11.53 4.50 1.03
C GLY A 321 10.14 4.85 1.60
N MET A 322 9.89 4.60 2.90
CA MET A 322 8.66 5.01 3.58
C MET A 322 8.83 6.20 4.52
N GLU A 323 8.29 7.34 4.11
CA GLU A 323 8.39 8.60 4.86
C GLU A 323 7.04 8.98 5.50
N TYR A 324 6.60 8.15 6.47
CA TYR A 324 5.46 8.47 7.34
C TYR A 324 5.97 9.13 8.62
N SER A 325 5.46 10.30 8.99
CA SER A 325 5.93 11.10 10.15
C SER A 325 5.68 10.51 11.55
N TRP A 326 5.10 9.32 11.62
CA TRP A 326 4.96 8.53 12.85
C TRP A 326 5.90 7.32 12.89
N LEU A 327 6.53 6.99 11.76
CA LEU A 327 7.38 5.81 11.59
C LEU A 327 8.82 6.05 12.07
N ASP A 328 9.27 7.31 12.08
CA ASP A 328 10.66 7.70 12.38
C ASP A 328 11.18 7.11 13.69
N ASN A 329 10.36 7.06 14.74
CA ASN A 329 10.72 6.41 16.01
C ASN A 329 11.03 4.91 15.86
N TYR A 330 10.25 4.18 15.04
CA TYR A 330 10.49 2.76 14.77
C TYR A 330 11.72 2.55 13.88
N LYS A 331 11.94 3.43 12.88
CA LYS A 331 13.19 3.45 12.10
C LYS A 331 14.39 3.64 13.02
N GLN A 332 14.34 4.63 13.91
CA GLN A 332 15.43 4.92 14.85
C GLN A 332 15.69 3.76 15.82
N GLU A 333 14.64 3.16 16.39
CA GLU A 333 14.76 2.04 17.32
C GLU A 333 15.43 0.81 16.66
N ILE A 334 14.98 0.41 15.47
CA ILE A 334 15.55 -0.74 14.75
C ILE A 334 16.95 -0.41 14.21
N ASN A 335 17.16 0.77 13.62
CA ASN A 335 18.49 1.16 13.12
C ASN A 335 19.53 1.19 14.26
N GLN A 336 19.17 1.72 15.44
CA GLN A 336 20.09 1.71 16.59
C GLN A 336 20.40 0.27 17.06
N GLN A 337 19.41 -0.64 17.09
CA GLN A 337 19.66 -2.05 17.39
C GLN A 337 20.64 -2.69 16.39
N VAL A 338 20.50 -2.38 15.10
CA VAL A 338 21.39 -2.89 14.04
C VAL A 338 22.80 -2.34 14.18
N ILE A 339 22.96 -1.01 14.23
CA ILE A 339 24.26 -0.32 14.32
C ILE A 339 25.04 -0.81 15.54
N THR A 340 24.42 -0.78 16.73
CA THR A 340 25.06 -1.19 17.99
C THR A 340 25.57 -2.65 17.96
N GLN A 341 24.90 -3.56 17.26
CA GLN A 341 25.37 -4.94 17.09
C GLN A 341 26.57 -5.03 16.14
N LEU A 342 26.52 -4.33 15.00
CA LEU A 342 27.57 -4.38 13.98
C LEU A 342 28.87 -3.73 14.50
N ASP A 343 28.78 -2.57 15.14
CA ASP A 343 29.92 -1.86 15.75
C ASP A 343 30.59 -2.73 16.83
N ALA A 344 29.80 -3.30 17.75
CA ALA A 344 30.31 -4.17 18.80
C ALA A 344 31.04 -5.40 18.23
N TYR A 345 30.57 -5.97 17.11
CA TYR A 345 31.28 -7.06 16.43
C TYR A 345 32.58 -6.58 15.77
N LEU A 346 32.61 -5.39 15.16
CA LEU A 346 33.83 -4.85 14.58
C LEU A 346 34.90 -4.59 15.65
N HIS A 347 34.54 -3.98 16.78
CA HIS A 347 35.45 -3.78 17.91
C HIS A 347 35.98 -5.10 18.51
N LEU A 348 35.09 -6.05 18.81
CA LEU A 348 35.43 -7.23 19.60
C LEU A 348 36.00 -8.40 18.77
N HIS A 349 35.65 -8.49 17.48
CA HIS A 349 35.89 -9.70 16.69
C HIS A 349 36.57 -9.49 15.33
N ALA A 350 36.58 -8.28 14.75
CA ALA A 350 37.15 -8.09 13.39
C ALA A 350 38.63 -8.47 13.27
N ALA A 351 39.42 -8.37 14.34
CA ALA A 351 40.84 -8.75 14.34
C ALA A 351 41.07 -10.27 14.19
N ALA A 352 40.07 -11.10 14.50
CA ALA A 352 40.12 -12.57 14.37
C ALA A 352 39.18 -13.11 13.28
N ALA A 353 38.32 -12.27 12.71
CA ALA A 353 37.37 -12.65 11.67
C ALA A 353 38.04 -12.77 10.28
N LEU A 354 37.38 -13.46 9.35
CA LEU A 354 37.80 -13.47 7.96
C LEU A 354 37.61 -12.07 7.34
N PRO A 355 38.56 -11.57 6.52
CA PRO A 355 38.45 -10.22 5.94
C PRO A 355 37.19 -10.02 5.09
N SER A 356 36.70 -11.07 4.41
CA SER A 356 35.42 -11.04 3.69
C SER A 356 34.24 -10.78 4.64
N THR A 357 34.20 -11.44 5.79
CA THR A 357 33.16 -11.23 6.81
C THR A 357 33.21 -9.82 7.39
N VAL A 358 34.40 -9.26 7.62
CA VAL A 358 34.56 -7.86 8.04
C VAL A 358 34.00 -6.91 6.97
N ILE A 359 34.30 -7.16 5.69
CA ILE A 359 33.74 -6.38 4.57
C ILE A 359 32.21 -6.48 4.53
N ASP A 360 31.63 -7.66 4.70
CA ASP A 360 30.17 -7.87 4.66
C ASP A 360 29.45 -7.21 5.85
N ILE A 361 30.04 -7.24 7.05
CA ILE A 361 29.55 -6.50 8.22
C ILE A 361 29.65 -4.99 7.98
N CYS A 362 30.79 -4.48 7.48
CA CYS A 362 30.93 -3.07 7.12
C CYS A 362 30.01 -2.64 5.97
N ASN A 363 29.67 -3.53 5.03
CA ASN A 363 28.67 -3.28 3.98
C ASN A 363 27.28 -3.09 4.60
N CYS A 364 26.89 -3.96 5.54
CA CYS A 364 25.63 -3.79 6.27
C CYS A 364 25.65 -2.49 7.08
N LEU A 365 26.71 -2.21 7.84
CA LEU A 365 26.82 -1.03 8.67
C LEU A 365 26.72 0.26 7.86
N LEU A 366 27.45 0.36 6.73
CA LEU A 366 27.39 1.51 5.81
C LEU A 366 26.05 1.67 5.07
N HIS A 367 25.13 0.70 5.13
CA HIS A 367 23.74 0.91 4.70
C HIS A 367 22.87 1.57 5.78
N PHE A 368 23.20 1.39 7.07
CA PHE A 368 22.44 1.93 8.21
C PHE A 368 23.01 3.25 8.74
N ASP A 369 24.34 3.41 8.69
CA ASP A 369 25.06 4.66 8.88
C ASP A 369 26.14 4.81 7.80
N ALA A 370 25.85 5.59 6.76
CA ALA A 370 26.77 5.85 5.65
C ALA A 370 28.00 6.70 6.05
N LEU A 371 27.98 7.34 7.23
CA LEU A 371 29.05 8.22 7.72
C LEU A 371 29.92 7.56 8.80
N SER A 372 29.67 6.28 9.12
CA SER A 372 30.46 5.52 10.10
C SER A 372 31.93 5.45 9.68
N GLU A 373 32.75 6.31 10.29
CA GLU A 373 34.18 6.43 10.01
C GLU A 373 34.88 5.08 10.22
N GLU A 374 34.57 4.42 11.35
CA GLU A 374 35.15 3.14 11.72
C GLU A 374 34.79 2.04 10.72
N ALA A 375 33.55 1.99 10.22
CA ALA A 375 33.16 1.04 9.19
C ALA A 375 34.02 1.19 7.93
N VAL A 376 34.34 2.44 7.54
CA VAL A 376 35.28 2.72 6.44
C VAL A 376 36.70 2.25 6.79
N LEU A 377 37.20 2.52 8.00
CA LEU A 377 38.53 2.08 8.45
C LEU A 377 38.67 0.55 8.45
N TYR A 378 37.76 -0.17 9.11
CA TYR A 378 37.74 -1.64 9.15
C TYR A 378 37.64 -2.25 7.74
N LYS A 379 36.76 -1.72 6.88
CA LYS A 379 36.61 -2.17 5.49
C LYS A 379 37.85 -1.90 4.64
N CYS A 380 38.52 -0.76 4.81
CA CYS A 380 39.80 -0.48 4.15
C CYS A 380 40.89 -1.46 4.57
N ARG A 381 41.03 -1.75 5.87
CA ARG A 381 41.98 -2.74 6.41
C ARG A 381 41.73 -4.13 5.83
N ALA A 382 40.48 -4.59 5.84
CA ALA A 382 40.08 -5.89 5.29
C ALA A 382 40.26 -5.99 3.76
N LEU A 383 39.96 -4.93 3.01
CA LEU A 383 40.24 -4.88 1.55
C LEU A 383 41.75 -4.95 1.26
N VAL A 384 42.59 -4.30 2.08
CA VAL A 384 44.06 -4.40 1.97
C VAL A 384 44.56 -5.82 2.28
N GLN A 385 43.98 -6.51 3.27
CA GLN A 385 44.28 -7.92 3.58
C GLN A 385 43.92 -8.87 2.42
N LEU A 386 42.89 -8.55 1.63
CA LEU A 386 42.53 -9.27 0.40
C LEU A 386 43.29 -8.77 -0.86
N HIS A 387 44.37 -8.00 -0.68
CA HIS A 387 45.17 -7.36 -1.75
C HIS A 387 44.40 -6.38 -2.65
N GLN A 388 43.18 -5.98 -2.28
CA GLN A 388 42.32 -5.07 -3.05
C GLN A 388 42.65 -3.58 -2.78
N HIS A 389 43.94 -3.23 -2.85
CA HIS A 389 44.44 -1.89 -2.49
C HIS A 389 43.79 -0.75 -3.30
N ALA A 390 43.37 -1.01 -4.54
CA ALA A 390 42.64 -0.04 -5.36
C ALA A 390 41.21 0.20 -4.84
N SER A 391 40.51 -0.86 -4.42
CA SER A 391 39.18 -0.77 -3.80
C SER A 391 39.23 0.00 -2.48
N ALA A 392 40.23 -0.29 -1.63
CA ALA A 392 40.42 0.40 -0.36
C ALA A 392 40.68 1.90 -0.54
N ARG A 393 41.59 2.28 -1.45
CA ARG A 393 41.84 3.70 -1.77
C ARG A 393 40.60 4.41 -2.32
N LYS A 394 39.86 3.77 -3.23
CA LYS A 394 38.63 4.35 -3.80
C LYS A 394 37.55 4.57 -2.73
N LEU A 395 37.34 3.58 -1.85
CA LEU A 395 36.40 3.68 -0.73
C LEU A 395 36.77 4.87 0.18
N TYR A 396 38.04 4.96 0.56
CA TYR A 396 38.52 6.00 1.47
C TYR A 396 38.43 7.40 0.86
N GLN A 397 38.83 7.57 -0.41
CA GLN A 397 38.68 8.84 -1.13
C GLN A 397 37.21 9.28 -1.19
N HIS A 398 36.31 8.36 -1.53
CA HIS A 398 34.87 8.64 -1.60
C HIS A 398 34.31 9.10 -0.24
N PHE A 399 34.71 8.43 0.85
CA PHE A 399 34.37 8.86 2.21
C PHE A 399 34.91 10.26 2.53
N GLN A 400 36.18 10.56 2.20
CA GLN A 400 36.73 11.91 2.42
C GLN A 400 35.99 13.00 1.61
N GLU A 401 35.55 12.67 0.38
CA GLU A 401 34.75 13.57 -0.46
C GLU A 401 33.34 13.83 0.12
N GLU A 402 32.67 12.79 0.65
CA GLU A 402 31.36 12.93 1.30
C GLU A 402 31.43 13.62 2.67
N TYR A 403 32.44 13.27 3.48
CA TYR A 403 32.72 13.92 4.77
C TYR A 403 32.93 15.43 4.57
N GLN A 404 33.76 15.83 3.60
CA GLN A 404 33.98 17.25 3.30
C GLN A 404 32.72 17.93 2.71
N ALA A 405 31.88 17.21 1.96
CA ALA A 405 30.62 17.75 1.45
C ALA A 405 29.56 18.00 2.55
N ILE A 406 29.63 17.26 3.67
CA ILE A 406 28.64 17.29 4.75
C ILE A 406 29.10 18.19 5.91
N TYR A 407 30.33 18.02 6.39
CA TYR A 407 30.88 18.78 7.53
C TYR A 407 31.62 20.06 7.10
N GLY A 408 32.01 20.18 5.82
CA GLY A 408 32.72 21.34 5.28
C GLY A 408 34.23 21.35 5.51
N GLU A 409 34.74 20.44 6.34
CA GLU A 409 36.16 20.27 6.66
C GLU A 409 36.72 18.93 6.15
N LYS A 410 38.05 18.77 6.19
CA LYS A 410 38.69 17.52 5.77
C LYS A 410 38.75 16.55 6.95
N PHE A 411 38.48 15.28 6.67
CA PHE A 411 38.74 14.19 7.62
C PHE A 411 40.22 14.19 8.07
N GLU A 412 40.45 14.12 9.38
CA GLU A 412 41.77 14.37 10.00
C GLU A 412 42.79 13.27 9.72
N ARG A 413 42.39 12.00 9.80
CA ARG A 413 43.28 10.85 9.64
C ARG A 413 43.72 10.74 8.17
N GLU A 414 44.96 10.31 7.94
CA GLU A 414 45.44 9.95 6.59
C GLU A 414 45.12 8.48 6.24
N TYR A 415 45.06 8.15 4.94
CA TYR A 415 44.90 6.77 4.45
C TYR A 415 46.00 5.81 4.95
N THR A 416 47.19 6.32 5.27
CA THR A 416 48.30 5.58 5.87
C THR A 416 47.98 5.17 7.31
N GLN A 417 47.58 6.15 8.14
CA GLN A 417 47.16 5.98 9.54
C GLN A 417 45.89 5.14 9.66
N ALA A 418 44.97 5.28 8.69
CA ALA A 418 43.75 4.48 8.60
C ALA A 418 44.03 2.96 8.60
N LEU A 419 45.21 2.53 8.14
CA LEU A 419 45.58 1.12 8.03
C LEU A 419 46.38 0.57 9.22
N THR A 420 46.92 1.40 10.12
CA THR A 420 47.90 0.98 11.15
C THR A 420 47.32 0.35 12.43
N GLY A 421 46.06 -0.10 12.40
CA GLY A 421 45.46 -0.92 13.46
C GLY A 421 44.90 -0.13 14.65
N GLU A 422 45.61 0.89 15.13
CA GLU A 422 45.12 1.83 16.14
C GLU A 422 43.81 2.52 15.67
N ILE A 423 42.85 2.68 16.58
CA ILE A 423 41.57 3.38 16.36
C ILE A 423 41.42 4.43 17.46
#